data_AF-A0A085LCK3-F1
#
_entry.id   AF-A0A085LCK3-F1
#
_cell.length_a   1.000
_cell.length_b   1.000
_cell.length_c   1.000
_cell.angle_alpha   90.00
_cell.angle_beta   90.00
_cell.angle_gamma   90.00
#
_symmetry.space_group_name_H-M   'P 1'
#
loop_
_entity.id
_entity.type
_entity.pdbx_description
1 polymer ?
#
loop_
_entity_poly.entity_id
_entity_poly.type
_entity_poly.pdbx_seq_one_letter_code
_entity_poly.pdbx_strand_id
1 'polypeptide(L)'
;MLIDKVAVPQAANHAVPQFAFFIRRVPADYRDPVEAEMVQEDGPTWQERIREYVGSALGRLVTPNWTDVFLDLAGDHELGGSRFEIIRNLSKLRDEGVPEVLLKLLGDRSVGVFAAEALGEMRCRQARSALSKLALTGDWASRRAAASALWRISVQGRGARDQPPRNRV
;
A
#
# COMPACT_ATOMS: atom_id res chain seq x y z
N MET A 1 13.62 15.27 21.64
CA MET A 1 13.05 14.33 20.66
C MET A 1 14.16 13.68 19.79
N LEU A 2 15.27 13.26 20.40
CA LEU A 2 16.35 12.53 19.71
C LEU A 2 16.13 11.01 19.78
N ILE A 3 15.46 10.55 20.84
CA ILE A 3 15.09 9.15 21.08
C ILE A 3 14.17 8.64 19.96
N ASP A 4 13.12 9.38 19.60
CA ASP A 4 12.16 8.94 18.57
C ASP A 4 12.78 8.79 17.16
N LYS A 5 13.80 9.60 16.84
CA LYS A 5 14.46 9.56 15.53
C LYS A 5 15.36 8.34 15.35
N VAL A 6 15.78 7.70 16.44
CA VAL A 6 16.70 6.55 16.42
C VAL A 6 15.98 5.26 16.83
N ALA A 7 15.15 5.33 17.86
CA ALA A 7 14.45 4.15 18.40
C ALA A 7 13.42 3.57 17.42
N VAL A 8 12.67 4.42 16.69
CA VAL A 8 11.64 3.94 15.77
C VAL A 8 12.24 3.21 14.56
N PRO A 9 13.27 3.75 13.85
CA PRO A 9 13.94 2.99 12.79
C PRO A 9 14.60 1.70 13.28
N GLN A 10 15.19 1.69 14.47
CA GLN A 10 15.79 0.48 15.06
C GLN A 10 14.73 -0.59 15.36
N ALA A 11 13.61 -0.20 15.96
CA ALA A 11 12.50 -1.11 16.21
C ALA A 11 11.95 -1.68 14.89
N ALA A 12 11.84 -0.87 13.84
CA ALA A 12 11.41 -1.35 12.52
C ALA A 12 12.39 -2.38 11.93
N ASN A 13 13.70 -2.19 12.09
CA ASN A 13 14.72 -3.15 11.61
C ASN A 13 14.63 -4.51 12.29
N HIS A 14 14.17 -4.55 13.53
CA HIS A 14 13.84 -5.81 14.17
C HIS A 14 12.49 -6.31 13.65
N ALA A 15 11.42 -5.53 13.82
CA ALA A 15 10.04 -5.96 13.61
C ALA A 15 9.71 -6.42 12.17
N VAL A 16 10.20 -5.73 11.15
CA VAL A 16 9.80 -5.96 9.75
C VAL A 16 10.08 -7.40 9.30
N PRO A 17 11.29 -7.97 9.47
CA PRO A 17 11.55 -9.38 9.19
C PRO A 17 10.61 -10.36 9.90
N GLN A 18 10.32 -10.15 11.21
CA GLN A 18 9.46 -11.08 11.94
C GLN A 18 8.02 -10.99 11.48
N PHE A 19 7.51 -9.78 11.23
CA PHE A 19 6.16 -9.60 10.71
C PHE A 19 6.03 -10.13 9.28
N ALA A 20 7.02 -9.91 8.42
CA ALA A 20 7.04 -10.46 7.07
C ALA A 20 7.09 -12.00 7.05
N PHE A 21 7.75 -12.61 8.03
CA PHE A 21 7.71 -14.05 8.25
C PHE A 21 6.34 -14.51 8.75
N PHE A 22 5.80 -13.82 9.76
CA PHE A 22 4.60 -14.24 10.48
C PHE A 22 3.33 -14.08 9.65
N ILE A 23 3.21 -13.02 8.84
CA ILE A 23 2.03 -12.79 7.99
C ILE A 23 1.79 -13.96 7.00
N ARG A 24 2.84 -14.67 6.61
CA ARG A 24 2.79 -15.85 5.72
C ARG A 24 2.56 -17.17 6.45
N ARG A 25 2.81 -17.21 7.77
CA ARG A 25 2.85 -18.43 8.58
C ARG A 25 2.05 -18.27 9.87
N VAL A 26 0.87 -17.70 9.75
CA VAL A 26 -0.11 -17.75 10.84
C VAL A 26 -0.49 -19.22 11.05
N PRO A 27 -0.32 -19.81 12.26
CA PRO A 27 -0.60 -21.22 12.49
C PRO A 27 -2.04 -21.61 12.10
N ALA A 28 -2.36 -22.89 11.93
CA ALA A 28 -3.75 -23.30 11.68
C ALA A 28 -4.51 -23.58 12.99
N ASP A 29 -3.76 -23.82 14.06
CA ASP A 29 -4.18 -24.35 15.36
C ASP A 29 -4.13 -23.33 16.51
N TYR A 30 -3.61 -22.12 16.27
CA TYR A 30 -3.65 -21.06 17.28
C TYR A 30 -5.10 -20.59 17.48
N ARG A 31 -5.68 -20.94 18.62
CA ARG A 31 -6.99 -20.45 19.03
C ARG A 31 -6.76 -19.33 20.05
N ASP A 32 -7.16 -18.11 19.72
CA ASP A 32 -7.17 -17.03 20.69
C ASP A 32 -8.10 -17.39 21.86
N PRO A 33 -7.60 -17.50 23.11
CA PRO A 33 -8.41 -17.86 24.25
C PRO A 33 -9.44 -16.79 24.65
N VAL A 34 -9.32 -15.55 24.15
CA VAL A 34 -10.21 -14.42 24.47
C VAL A 34 -11.46 -14.37 23.57
N GLU A 35 -11.43 -14.97 22.36
CA GLU A 35 -12.50 -14.79 21.35
C GLU A 35 -13.37 -16.03 21.06
N ALA A 36 -13.31 -17.08 21.88
CA ALA A 36 -14.20 -18.24 21.74
C ALA A 36 -15.72 -17.88 21.78
N GLU A 37 -16.07 -16.66 22.20
CA GLU A 37 -17.45 -16.16 22.35
C GLU A 37 -17.94 -15.28 21.19
N MET A 38 -17.09 -14.88 20.22
CA MET A 38 -17.45 -13.88 19.18
C MET A 38 -17.51 -14.42 17.74
N VAL A 39 -17.62 -15.73 17.56
CA VAL A 39 -17.68 -16.34 16.22
C VAL A 39 -19.02 -16.02 15.55
N GLN A 40 -19.01 -15.07 14.61
CA GLN A 40 -20.06 -14.94 13.59
C GLN A 40 -19.83 -16.02 12.53
N GLU A 41 -20.87 -16.79 12.19
CA GLU A 41 -20.79 -17.92 11.24
C GLU A 41 -20.20 -17.54 9.88
N ASP A 42 -20.35 -16.28 9.45
CA ASP A 42 -19.89 -15.76 8.14
C ASP A 42 -18.73 -14.74 8.24
N GLY A 43 -18.06 -14.63 9.39
CA GLY A 43 -16.95 -13.69 9.59
C GLY A 43 -15.61 -14.22 9.08
N PRO A 44 -14.58 -13.36 8.94
CA PRO A 44 -13.23 -13.82 8.59
C PRO A 44 -12.72 -14.78 9.66
N THR A 45 -11.91 -15.75 9.24
CA THR A 45 -11.19 -16.66 10.12
C THR A 45 -10.23 -15.88 11.02
N TRP A 46 -9.86 -16.46 12.16
CA TRP A 46 -8.89 -15.82 13.05
C TRP A 46 -7.53 -15.64 12.35
N GLN A 47 -7.16 -16.54 11.42
CA GLN A 47 -5.94 -16.39 10.65
C GLN A 47 -5.99 -15.14 9.76
N GLU A 48 -7.11 -14.91 9.09
CA GLU A 48 -7.33 -13.72 8.28
C GLU A 48 -7.25 -12.45 9.12
N ARG A 49 -7.87 -12.44 10.31
CA ARG A 49 -7.75 -11.31 11.25
C ARG A 49 -6.30 -11.03 11.66
N ILE A 50 -5.53 -12.06 12.01
CA ILE A 50 -4.12 -11.88 12.35
C ILE A 50 -3.34 -11.35 11.17
N ARG A 51 -3.57 -11.87 9.95
CA ARG A 51 -2.92 -11.34 8.75
C ARG A 51 -3.25 -9.87 8.54
N GLU A 52 -4.49 -9.46 8.75
CA GLU A 52 -4.90 -8.04 8.68
C GLU A 52 -4.17 -7.17 9.70
N TYR A 53 -4.06 -7.61 10.95
CA TYR A 53 -3.33 -6.87 11.99
C TYR A 53 -1.84 -6.74 11.65
N VAL A 54 -1.21 -7.84 11.24
CA VAL A 54 0.21 -7.86 10.88
C VAL A 54 0.48 -7.02 9.63
N GLY A 55 -0.38 -7.13 8.62
CA GLY A 55 -0.31 -6.33 7.39
C GLY A 55 -0.49 -4.83 7.66
N SER A 56 -1.40 -4.47 8.57
CA SER A 56 -1.58 -3.10 9.03
C SER A 56 -0.34 -2.56 9.76
N ALA A 57 0.28 -3.38 10.61
CA ALA A 57 1.52 -3.02 11.30
C ALA A 57 2.68 -2.84 10.29
N LEU A 58 2.85 -3.77 9.36
CA LEU A 58 3.86 -3.70 8.29
C LEU A 58 3.68 -2.44 7.44
N GLY A 59 2.46 -2.08 7.06
CA GLY A 59 2.21 -0.89 6.26
C GLY A 59 2.57 0.43 6.97
N ARG A 60 2.43 0.47 8.30
CA ARG A 60 2.90 1.60 9.12
C ARG A 60 4.42 1.68 9.23
N LEU A 61 5.11 0.55 9.02
CA LEU A 61 6.56 0.42 9.07
C LEU A 61 7.23 0.57 7.70
N VAL A 62 6.48 0.87 6.63
CA VAL A 62 7.03 1.08 5.28
C VAL A 62 8.16 2.11 5.31
N THR A 63 9.36 1.65 4.97
CA THR A 63 10.62 2.41 5.07
C THR A 63 11.62 1.95 3.99
N PRO A 64 12.47 2.84 3.46
CA PRO A 64 13.42 2.50 2.39
C PRO A 64 14.38 1.35 2.69
N ASN A 65 14.71 1.10 3.96
CA ASN A 65 15.62 0.02 4.36
C ASN A 65 15.09 -1.39 4.03
N TRP A 66 13.78 -1.52 3.80
CA TRP A 66 13.10 -2.79 3.57
C TRP A 66 12.26 -2.77 2.29
N THR A 67 12.65 -1.94 1.31
CA THR A 67 11.92 -1.77 0.04
C THR A 67 11.59 -3.11 -0.62
N ASP A 68 12.59 -3.98 -0.81
CA ASP A 68 12.39 -5.27 -1.46
C ASP A 68 11.35 -6.14 -0.75
N VAL A 69 11.36 -6.14 0.59
CA VAL A 69 10.39 -6.87 1.40
C VAL A 69 8.97 -6.33 1.21
N PHE A 70 8.81 -5.00 1.17
CA PHE A 70 7.48 -4.41 0.97
C PHE A 70 6.96 -4.56 -0.46
N LEU A 71 7.83 -4.53 -1.47
CA LEU A 71 7.46 -4.80 -2.86
C LEU A 71 7.06 -6.26 -3.05
N ASP A 72 7.82 -7.20 -2.47
CA ASP A 72 7.52 -8.63 -2.45
C ASP A 72 6.17 -8.92 -1.76
N LEU A 73 5.98 -8.39 -0.54
CA LEU A 73 4.71 -8.53 0.19
C LEU A 73 3.53 -7.89 -0.56
N ALA A 74 3.72 -6.75 -1.22
CA ALA A 74 2.67 -6.12 -2.02
C ALA A 74 2.26 -6.98 -3.24
N GLY A 75 3.18 -7.76 -3.80
CA GLY A 75 2.93 -8.68 -4.91
C GLY A 75 2.35 -10.04 -4.50
N ASP A 76 2.38 -10.41 -3.21
CA ASP A 76 2.00 -11.73 -2.70
C ASP A 76 0.46 -11.92 -2.64
N HIS A 77 -0.14 -12.44 -3.72
CA HIS A 77 -1.61 -12.54 -3.83
C HIS A 77 -2.27 -13.43 -2.77
N GLU A 78 -1.52 -14.36 -2.16
CA GLU A 78 -2.00 -15.24 -1.08
C GLU A 78 -2.34 -14.47 0.20
N LEU A 79 -1.83 -13.25 0.35
CA LEU A 79 -2.14 -12.36 1.46
C LEU A 79 -3.45 -11.57 1.26
N GLY A 80 -4.08 -11.66 0.09
CA GLY A 80 -5.39 -11.07 -0.18
C GLY A 80 -5.47 -9.58 0.20
N GLY A 81 -6.48 -9.24 1.00
CA GLY A 81 -6.73 -7.88 1.49
C GLY A 81 -5.74 -7.39 2.54
N SER A 82 -5.05 -8.29 3.25
CA SER A 82 -4.14 -7.92 4.36
C SER A 82 -2.95 -7.05 3.93
N ARG A 83 -2.67 -6.98 2.61
CA ARG A 83 -1.62 -6.13 2.03
C ARG A 83 -1.98 -4.64 1.95
N PHE A 84 -3.23 -4.25 2.24
CA PHE A 84 -3.75 -2.94 1.86
C PHE A 84 -2.95 -1.76 2.42
N GLU A 85 -2.57 -1.78 3.71
CA GLU A 85 -1.76 -0.70 4.31
C GLU A 85 -0.35 -0.67 3.71
N ILE A 86 0.24 -1.82 3.38
CA ILE A 86 1.56 -1.88 2.73
C ILE A 86 1.48 -1.12 1.40
N ILE A 87 0.53 -1.51 0.54
CA ILE A 87 0.33 -0.94 -0.80
C ILE A 87 0.03 0.56 -0.73
N ARG A 88 -0.86 0.98 0.17
CA ARG A 88 -1.22 2.40 0.34
C ARG A 88 0.01 3.24 0.68
N ASN A 89 0.95 2.69 1.46
CA ASN A 89 2.12 3.42 1.94
C ASN A 89 3.37 3.27 1.06
N LEU A 90 3.35 2.46 -0.01
CA LEU A 90 4.51 2.32 -0.92
C LEU A 90 4.95 3.64 -1.56
N SER A 91 4.04 4.62 -1.68
CA SER A 91 4.34 5.98 -2.15
C SER A 91 5.47 6.67 -1.37
N LYS A 92 5.75 6.21 -0.14
CA LYS A 92 6.81 6.72 0.74
C LYS A 92 8.23 6.26 0.36
N LEU A 93 8.38 5.14 -0.36
CA LEU A 93 9.67 4.50 -0.59
C LEU A 93 10.56 5.21 -1.62
N ARG A 94 10.00 6.07 -2.49
CA ARG A 94 10.71 6.77 -3.58
C ARG A 94 11.61 5.86 -4.45
N ASP A 95 11.27 4.59 -4.52
CA ASP A 95 11.96 3.57 -5.30
C ASP A 95 11.37 3.46 -6.71
N GLU A 96 12.22 3.17 -7.71
CA GLU A 96 11.84 3.14 -9.13
C GLU A 96 10.96 1.93 -9.51
N GLY A 97 10.98 0.86 -8.71
CA GLY A 97 10.14 -0.33 -8.88
C GLY A 97 8.72 -0.14 -8.36
N VAL A 98 8.49 0.82 -7.45
CA VAL A 98 7.16 1.06 -6.85
C VAL A 98 6.07 1.34 -7.89
N PRO A 99 6.26 2.25 -8.89
CA PRO A 99 5.26 2.48 -9.92
C PRO A 99 4.85 1.21 -10.68
N GLU A 100 5.81 0.34 -11.02
CA GLU A 100 5.54 -0.88 -11.77
C GLU A 100 4.68 -1.86 -10.95
N VAL A 101 5.03 -2.08 -9.68
CA VAL A 101 4.26 -2.94 -8.77
C VAL A 101 2.83 -2.39 -8.60
N LEU A 102 2.68 -1.10 -8.32
CA LEU A 102 1.36 -0.49 -8.14
C LEU A 102 0.51 -0.55 -9.41
N LEU A 103 1.10 -0.39 -10.60
CA LEU A 103 0.39 -0.52 -11.87
C LEU A 103 -0.18 -1.92 -12.08
N LYS A 104 0.59 -2.96 -11.75
CA LYS A 104 0.14 -4.37 -11.84
C LYS A 104 -1.04 -4.63 -10.89
N LEU A 105 -1.07 -3.96 -9.74
CA LEU A 105 -2.11 -4.13 -8.71
C LEU A 105 -3.42 -3.40 -8.99
N LEU A 106 -3.50 -2.50 -9.98
CA LEU A 106 -4.74 -1.75 -10.28
C LEU A 106 -5.94 -2.65 -10.64
N GLY A 107 -5.69 -3.86 -11.16
CA GLY A 107 -6.72 -4.85 -11.47
C GLY A 107 -7.01 -5.83 -10.33
N ASP A 108 -6.29 -5.74 -9.21
CA ASP A 108 -6.48 -6.63 -8.07
C ASP A 108 -7.76 -6.24 -7.31
N ARG A 109 -8.65 -7.22 -7.11
CA ARG A 109 -9.95 -7.01 -6.48
C ARG A 109 -9.85 -6.64 -5.00
N SER A 110 -8.82 -7.09 -4.28
CA SER A 110 -8.70 -6.83 -2.85
C SER A 110 -7.99 -5.50 -2.56
N VAL A 111 -7.10 -5.05 -3.46
CA VAL A 111 -6.17 -3.95 -3.16
C VAL A 111 -6.01 -2.88 -4.25
N GLY A 112 -6.69 -3.02 -5.40
CA GLY A 112 -6.55 -2.09 -6.53
C GLY A 112 -6.93 -0.64 -6.20
N VAL A 113 -7.88 -0.43 -5.28
CA VAL A 113 -8.23 0.90 -4.74
C VAL A 113 -7.02 1.58 -4.11
N PHE A 114 -6.27 0.88 -3.27
CA PHE A 114 -5.10 1.42 -2.57
C PHE A 114 -3.91 1.64 -3.51
N ALA A 115 -3.78 0.78 -4.53
CA ALA A 115 -2.79 0.99 -5.58
C ALA A 115 -3.07 2.29 -6.37
N ALA A 116 -4.35 2.56 -6.70
CA ALA A 116 -4.74 3.80 -7.35
C ALA A 116 -4.47 5.03 -6.48
N GLU A 117 -4.77 4.95 -5.17
CA GLU A 117 -4.45 6.00 -4.20
C GLU A 117 -2.94 6.32 -4.18
N ALA A 118 -2.10 5.29 -3.99
CA ALA A 118 -0.65 5.44 -3.92
C ALA A 118 -0.07 6.04 -5.22
N LEU A 119 -0.51 5.59 -6.39
CA LEU A 119 -0.11 6.16 -7.69
C LEU A 119 -0.50 7.65 -7.82
N GLY A 120 -1.65 8.02 -7.27
CA GLY A 120 -2.12 9.41 -7.22
C GLY A 120 -1.27 10.29 -6.30
N GLU A 121 -0.87 9.79 -5.14
CA GLU A 121 0.03 10.46 -4.20
C GLU A 121 1.41 10.70 -4.80
N MET A 122 1.94 9.68 -5.49
CA MET A 122 3.20 9.78 -6.24
C MET A 122 3.09 10.70 -7.46
N ARG A 123 1.87 11.08 -7.86
CA ARG A 123 1.57 11.80 -9.11
C ARG A 123 2.15 11.09 -10.33
N CYS A 124 2.06 9.75 -10.35
CA CYS A 124 2.67 8.92 -11.38
C CYS A 124 2.01 9.13 -12.75
N ARG A 125 2.66 9.89 -13.64
CA ARG A 125 2.11 10.23 -14.96
C ARG A 125 1.95 9.01 -15.87
N GLN A 126 2.82 8.01 -15.71
CA GLN A 126 2.76 6.76 -16.48
C GLN A 126 1.45 6.00 -16.19
N ALA A 127 0.86 6.18 -15.00
CA ALA A 127 -0.39 5.53 -14.62
C ALA A 127 -1.66 6.13 -15.22
N ARG A 128 -1.58 7.27 -15.93
CA ARG A 128 -2.76 7.95 -16.47
C ARG A 128 -3.67 7.05 -17.29
N SER A 129 -3.11 6.25 -18.21
CA SER A 129 -3.90 5.38 -19.07
C SER A 129 -4.63 4.30 -18.26
N ALA A 130 -3.91 3.61 -17.38
CA ALA A 130 -4.45 2.56 -16.53
C ALA A 130 -5.52 3.09 -15.56
N LEU A 131 -5.28 4.25 -14.93
CA LEU A 131 -6.24 4.90 -14.04
C LEU A 131 -7.47 5.38 -14.79
N SER A 132 -7.35 5.91 -16.02
CA SER A 132 -8.51 6.26 -16.85
C SER A 132 -9.37 5.05 -17.16
N LYS A 133 -8.76 3.90 -17.48
CA LYS A 133 -9.49 2.64 -17.66
C LYS A 133 -10.21 2.23 -16.39
N LEU A 134 -9.54 2.28 -15.23
CA LEU A 134 -10.12 1.94 -13.94
C LEU A 134 -11.28 2.88 -13.55
N ALA A 135 -11.17 4.18 -13.84
CA ALA A 135 -12.23 5.17 -13.60
C ALA A 135 -13.52 4.93 -14.41
N LEU A 136 -13.41 4.22 -15.53
CA LEU A 136 -14.54 3.86 -16.39
C LEU A 136 -15.12 2.49 -16.08
N THR A 137 -14.27 1.52 -15.71
CA THR A 137 -14.63 0.09 -15.69
C THR A 137 -14.62 -0.56 -14.31
N GLY A 138 -14.01 0.08 -13.30
CA GLY A 138 -13.95 -0.46 -11.94
C GLY A 138 -15.29 -0.41 -11.20
N ASP A 139 -15.34 -1.03 -10.03
CA ASP A 139 -16.41 -0.80 -9.06
C ASP A 139 -16.44 0.66 -8.57
N TRP A 140 -17.45 1.03 -7.78
CA TRP A 140 -17.61 2.40 -7.30
C TRP A 140 -16.38 2.94 -6.55
N ALA A 141 -15.76 2.14 -5.68
CA ALA A 141 -14.61 2.56 -4.88
C ALA A 141 -13.37 2.73 -5.77
N SER A 142 -13.13 1.75 -6.65
CA SER A 142 -12.04 1.76 -7.64
C SER A 142 -12.14 2.96 -8.58
N ARG A 143 -13.36 3.27 -9.07
CA ARG A 143 -13.60 4.43 -9.94
C ARG A 143 -13.33 5.74 -9.23
N ARG A 144 -13.79 5.88 -7.98
CA ARG A 144 -13.58 7.08 -7.17
C ARG A 144 -12.10 7.29 -6.87
N ALA A 145 -11.37 6.25 -6.48
CA ALA A 145 -9.94 6.32 -6.24
C ALA A 145 -9.16 6.71 -7.50
N ALA A 146 -9.48 6.07 -8.64
CA ALA A 146 -8.86 6.37 -9.92
C ALA A 146 -9.10 7.83 -10.39
N ALA A 147 -10.33 8.33 -10.28
CA ALA A 147 -10.65 9.73 -10.60
C ALA A 147 -9.87 10.71 -9.70
N SER A 148 -9.78 10.41 -8.40
CA SER A 148 -9.02 11.22 -7.44
C SER A 148 -7.52 11.22 -7.77
N ALA A 149 -6.96 10.07 -8.14
CA ALA A 149 -5.57 9.94 -8.56
C ALA A 149 -5.27 10.72 -9.84
N LEU A 150 -6.14 10.63 -10.86
CA LEU A 150 -6.04 11.40 -12.10
C LEU A 150 -6.06 12.91 -11.84
N TRP A 151 -6.93 13.37 -10.93
CA TRP A 151 -6.96 14.77 -10.52
C TRP A 151 -5.62 15.21 -9.92
N ARG A 152 -5.06 14.45 -8.96
CA ARG A 152 -3.74 14.74 -8.36
C ARG A 152 -2.63 14.80 -9.41
N ILE A 153 -2.64 13.89 -10.37
CA ILE A 153 -1.69 13.83 -11.48
C ILE A 153 -1.83 15.04 -12.43
N SER A 154 -3.04 15.61 -12.55
CA SER A 154 -3.32 16.77 -13.42
C SER A 154 -2.87 18.10 -12.82
N VAL A 155 -2.92 18.27 -11.49
CA VAL A 155 -2.57 19.51 -10.79
C VAL A 155 -1.09 19.90 -11.01
N GLN A 156 -0.17 18.92 -11.04
CA GLN A 156 1.25 19.20 -11.33
C GLN A 156 1.51 19.59 -12.80
N GLY A 157 0.56 19.32 -13.71
CA GLY A 157 0.67 19.74 -15.12
C GLY A 157 0.44 21.24 -15.33
N ARG A 158 -0.19 21.94 -14.38
CA ARG A 158 -0.47 23.38 -14.48
C ARG A 158 0.72 24.24 -14.03
N GLY A 159 1.33 23.93 -12.89
CA GLY A 159 2.46 24.70 -12.36
C GLY A 159 3.73 24.71 -13.23
N ALA A 160 3.90 23.74 -14.15
CA ALA A 160 5.02 23.71 -15.09
C ALA A 160 4.75 24.49 -16.40
N ARG A 161 3.48 24.79 -16.73
CA ARG A 161 3.11 25.58 -17.91
C ARG A 161 3.08 27.09 -17.63
N ASP A 162 2.97 27.47 -16.35
CA ASP A 162 2.84 28.87 -15.92
C ASP A 162 4.18 29.48 -15.44
N GLN A 163 5.31 28.78 -15.58
CA GLN A 163 6.63 29.34 -15.27
C GLN A 163 7.18 30.11 -16.48
N PRO A 164 7.40 31.43 -16.38
CA PRO A 164 8.06 32.19 -17.44
C PRO A 164 9.49 31.66 -17.65
N PRO A 165 10.04 31.75 -18.87
CA PRO A 165 11.38 31.24 -19.16
C PRO A 165 12.38 31.87 -18.18
N ARG A 166 13.15 31.01 -17.50
CA ARG A 166 14.26 31.45 -16.66
C ARG A 166 15.33 32.04 -17.58
N ASN A 167 15.35 33.37 -17.67
CA ASN A 167 16.48 34.09 -18.26
C ASN A 167 17.74 33.68 -17.50
N ARG A 168 18.65 33.00 -18.19
CA ARG A 168 20.02 32.80 -17.72
C ARG A 168 20.72 34.14 -17.90
N VAL A 169 21.19 34.71 -16.79
CA VAL A 169 22.11 35.85 -16.75
C VAL A 169 23.51 35.32 -17.01
#